data_AF-A0A838EGY8-F1
#
_entry.id   AF-A0A838EGY8-F1
#
_cell.length_a   1.000
_cell.length_b   1.000
_cell.length_c   1.000
_cell.angle_alpha   90.00
_cell.angle_beta   90.00
_cell.angle_gamma   90.00
#
_symmetry.space_group_name_H-M   'P 1'
#
loop_
_entity.id
_entity.type
_entity.pdbx_description
1 polymer ?
#
loop_
_entity_poly.entity_id
_entity_poly.type
_entity_poly.pdbx_seq_one_letter_code
_entity_poly.pdbx_strand_id
1 'polypeptide(L)'
;MRQQRSYSTEAIILKHTDLGEADRILTLFTPHKGKMRLIAKGVRRPTSKKTGHLEILCHTQLQVALGRNLDMITQAQSIEGFPHLRTELWHMTCGFYLAELIERFIEDDTVHLDVYNLFLEALRCLDVDAQELHQRRAQGDYVENMQARDRTRLLLRYFEVSLLAYVGYEPVLRTCAHCNKELRPEENGFTPALGGALCPDCSHLWAQSLSMNALKVLRLLQRTDWAHVPLFHLDARLQTEIENAMHGLLRFHLERDLKSWSFLEMLR
;
A
#
# COMPACT_ATOMS: atom_id res chain seq x y z
N MET A 1 27.31 17.95 -30.57
CA MET A 1 26.65 17.98 -29.24
C MET A 1 25.50 16.97 -29.28
N ARG A 2 25.52 15.92 -28.44
CA ARG A 2 24.36 15.01 -28.32
C ARG A 2 23.22 15.81 -27.69
N GLN A 3 22.11 16.02 -28.40
CA GLN A 3 20.89 16.54 -27.79
C GLN A 3 20.47 15.56 -26.70
N GLN A 4 20.67 15.95 -25.44
CA GLN A 4 20.16 15.20 -24.30
C GLN A 4 18.64 15.38 -24.34
N ARG A 5 17.92 14.32 -24.75
CA ARG A 5 16.46 14.30 -24.66
C ARG A 5 16.10 14.32 -23.17
N SER A 6 15.17 15.17 -22.78
CA SER A 6 14.62 15.26 -21.43
C SER A 6 13.10 15.11 -21.47
N TYR A 7 12.52 14.67 -20.37
CA TYR A 7 11.07 14.60 -20.20
C TYR A 7 10.66 14.97 -18.78
N SER A 8 9.38 15.33 -18.65
CA SER A 8 8.73 15.68 -17.40
C SER A 8 7.81 14.54 -16.97
N THR A 9 7.77 14.22 -15.68
CA THR A 9 6.81 13.25 -15.12
C THR A 9 6.51 13.59 -13.67
N GLU A 10 5.28 13.36 -13.24
CA GLU A 10 4.98 13.20 -11.82
C GLU A 10 5.32 11.78 -11.36
N ALA A 11 5.62 11.64 -10.07
CA ALA A 11 5.97 10.37 -9.47
C ALA A 11 5.74 10.36 -7.96
N ILE A 12 5.43 9.19 -7.40
CA ILE A 12 5.51 8.94 -5.96
C ILE A 12 6.77 8.12 -5.68
N ILE A 13 7.59 8.56 -4.71
CA ILE A 13 8.83 7.87 -4.34
C ILE A 13 8.50 6.61 -3.51
N LEU A 14 8.78 5.41 -4.02
CA LEU A 14 8.51 4.15 -3.30
C LEU A 14 9.67 3.73 -2.40
N LYS A 15 10.90 3.92 -2.87
CA LYS A 15 12.12 3.41 -2.25
C LYS A 15 13.34 4.13 -2.78
N HIS A 16 14.41 4.16 -1.98
CA HIS A 16 15.72 4.57 -2.44
C HIS A 16 16.80 3.56 -2.06
N THR A 17 17.91 3.58 -2.80
CA THR A 17 19.13 2.84 -2.49
C THR A 17 20.32 3.76 -2.73
N ASP A 18 21.24 3.81 -1.77
CA ASP A 18 22.43 4.64 -1.88
C ASP A 18 23.34 4.13 -3.01
N LEU A 19 23.87 5.06 -3.80
CA LEU A 19 24.76 4.78 -4.92
C LEU A 19 26.05 5.58 -4.75
N GLY A 20 27.11 4.89 -4.33
CA GLY A 20 28.38 5.52 -3.97
C GLY A 20 28.21 6.56 -2.86
N GLU A 21 29.04 7.60 -2.87
CA GLU A 21 29.10 8.56 -1.78
C GLU A 21 27.98 9.61 -1.80
N ALA A 22 27.57 10.08 -2.97
CA ALA A 22 26.73 11.28 -3.07
C ALA A 22 25.36 11.05 -3.71
N ASP A 23 25.13 9.89 -4.32
CA ASP A 23 23.98 9.66 -5.19
C ASP A 23 22.99 8.65 -4.58
N ARG A 24 21.77 8.60 -5.12
CA ARG A 24 20.80 7.52 -4.88
C ARG A 24 20.21 7.02 -6.19
N ILE A 25 19.82 5.76 -6.21
CA ILE A 25 18.84 5.22 -7.15
C ILE A 25 17.48 5.25 -6.46
N LEU A 26 16.48 5.83 -7.10
CA LEU A 26 15.10 5.89 -6.61
C LEU A 26 14.23 4.94 -7.43
N THR A 27 13.39 4.17 -6.76
CA THR A 27 12.25 3.48 -7.37
C THR A 27 11.03 4.35 -7.19
N LEU A 28 10.35 4.62 -8.31
CA LEU A 28 9.29 5.60 -8.43
C LEU A 28 8.06 4.94 -9.06
N PHE A 29 6.88 5.39 -8.69
CA PHE A 29 5.65 5.01 -9.38
C PHE A 29 5.05 6.22 -10.08
N THR A 30 4.68 6.09 -11.35
CA THR A 30 4.20 7.18 -12.19
C THR A 30 2.87 6.82 -12.84
N PRO A 31 2.00 7.79 -13.13
CA PRO A 31 0.68 7.53 -13.74
C PRO A 31 0.75 7.09 -15.20
N HIS A 32 1.85 7.39 -15.91
CA HIS A 32 1.93 7.25 -17.37
C HIS A 32 3.12 6.42 -17.86
N LYS A 33 4.07 6.09 -16.99
CA LYS A 33 5.24 5.25 -17.31
C LYS A 33 5.36 4.04 -16.38
N GLY A 34 4.40 3.84 -15.48
CA GLY A 34 4.43 2.75 -14.53
C GLY A 34 5.52 2.93 -13.48
N LYS A 35 6.02 1.80 -12.97
CA LYS A 35 7.11 1.75 -12.01
C LYS A 35 8.45 1.87 -12.73
N MET A 36 9.32 2.77 -12.26
CA MET A 36 10.58 3.09 -12.92
C MET A 36 11.70 3.37 -11.93
N ARG A 37 12.95 3.30 -12.41
CA ARG A 37 14.14 3.57 -11.60
C ARG A 37 14.95 4.73 -12.18
N LEU A 38 15.26 5.71 -11.34
CA LEU A 38 16.02 6.91 -11.74
C LEU A 38 17.21 7.19 -10.82
N ILE A 39 18.26 7.80 -11.36
CA ILE A 39 19.40 8.27 -10.57
C ILE A 39 19.19 9.71 -10.12
N ALA A 40 19.32 9.95 -8.82
CA ALA A 40 19.39 11.27 -8.21
C ALA A 40 20.85 11.61 -7.85
N LYS A 41 21.55 12.30 -8.77
CA LYS A 41 22.95 12.71 -8.57
C LYS A 41 23.10 13.77 -7.48
N GLY A 42 24.06 13.56 -6.59
CA GLY A 42 24.44 14.46 -5.51
C GLY A 42 23.38 14.63 -4.41
N VAL A 43 22.32 13.82 -4.40
CA VAL A 43 21.18 14.00 -3.50
C VAL A 43 21.52 13.79 -2.02
N ARG A 44 22.59 13.05 -1.73
CA ARG A 44 23.06 12.83 -0.34
C ARG A 44 23.98 13.93 0.18
N ARG A 45 24.36 14.91 -0.67
CA ARG A 45 25.17 16.05 -0.22
C ARG A 45 24.33 16.95 0.70
N PRO A 46 24.88 17.46 1.82
CA PRO A 46 24.15 18.38 2.70
C PRO A 46 23.59 19.63 2.01
N THR A 47 24.22 20.06 0.92
CA THR A 47 23.80 21.23 0.12
C THR A 47 22.79 20.91 -0.99
N SER A 48 22.32 19.66 -1.09
CA SER A 48 21.41 19.24 -2.14
C SER A 48 20.02 19.85 -1.95
N LYS A 49 19.60 20.64 -2.94
CA LYS A 49 18.23 21.19 -3.01
C LYS A 49 17.17 20.14 -3.37
N LYS A 50 17.56 18.94 -3.80
CA LYS A 50 16.62 17.89 -4.25
C LYS A 50 16.17 16.96 -3.12
N THR A 51 16.81 16.99 -1.96
CA THR A 51 16.72 15.92 -0.95
C THR A 51 15.32 15.80 -0.36
N GLY A 52 14.74 16.91 0.11
CA GLY A 52 13.38 16.92 0.67
C GLY A 52 12.30 16.58 -0.37
N HIS A 53 12.56 16.85 -1.65
CA HIS A 53 11.65 16.52 -2.75
C HIS A 53 11.72 15.06 -3.20
N LEU A 54 12.69 14.29 -2.71
CA LEU A 54 12.93 12.91 -3.15
C LEU A 54 12.90 11.93 -1.98
N GLU A 55 12.18 12.29 -0.92
CA GLU A 55 11.92 11.40 0.20
C GLU A 55 10.85 10.37 -0.14
N ILE A 56 10.92 9.19 0.49
CA ILE A 56 9.91 8.14 0.33
C ILE A 56 8.53 8.68 0.72
N LEU A 57 7.52 8.27 -0.06
CA LEU A 57 6.11 8.68 -0.03
C LEU A 57 5.82 10.08 -0.57
N CYS A 58 6.83 10.88 -0.91
CA CYS A 58 6.57 12.19 -1.51
C CYS A 58 6.03 12.04 -2.94
N HIS A 59 4.98 12.81 -3.27
CA HIS A 59 4.48 12.98 -4.63
C HIS A 59 5.17 14.20 -5.25
N THR A 60 5.85 14.01 -6.37
CA THR A 60 6.86 14.95 -6.86
C THR A 60 6.78 15.11 -8.37
N GLN A 61 6.88 16.36 -8.84
CA GLN A 61 7.15 16.70 -10.23
C GLN A 61 8.64 16.60 -10.51
N LEU A 62 9.02 15.82 -11.52
CA LEU A 62 10.40 15.57 -11.90
C LEU A 62 10.70 16.10 -13.31
N GLN A 63 11.90 16.65 -13.48
CA GLN A 63 12.55 16.76 -14.78
C GLN A 63 13.64 15.70 -14.88
N VAL A 64 13.63 14.96 -15.97
CA VAL A 64 14.46 13.78 -16.16
C VAL A 64 15.22 13.88 -17.48
N ALA A 65 16.53 13.69 -17.44
CA ALA A 65 17.37 13.57 -18.62
C ALA A 65 17.60 12.11 -18.98
N LEU A 66 17.48 11.76 -20.27
CA LEU A 66 17.74 10.40 -20.75
C LEU A 66 19.21 10.02 -20.51
N GLY A 67 19.41 8.89 -19.84
CA GLY A 67 20.69 8.29 -19.56
C GLY A 67 21.07 7.21 -20.57
N ARG A 68 22.21 6.54 -20.34
CA ARG A 68 22.60 5.35 -21.12
C ARG A 68 21.96 4.07 -20.58
N ASN A 69 21.85 3.94 -19.26
CA ASN A 69 21.30 2.77 -18.57
C ASN A 69 20.13 3.17 -17.69
N LEU A 70 20.34 4.15 -16.79
CA LEU A 70 19.30 4.76 -15.98
C LEU A 70 19.23 6.24 -16.30
N ASP A 71 18.01 6.72 -16.43
CA ASP A 71 17.71 8.12 -16.59
C ASP A 71 18.01 8.90 -15.29
N MET A 72 18.26 10.19 -15.42
CA MET A 72 18.79 11.03 -14.34
C MET A 72 17.82 12.15 -13.99
N ILE A 73 17.51 12.27 -12.71
CA ILE A 73 16.73 13.39 -12.17
C ILE A 73 17.60 14.64 -12.18
N THR A 74 17.20 15.63 -12.97
CA THR A 74 17.87 16.93 -13.07
C THR A 74 17.22 17.95 -12.14
N GLN A 75 15.90 17.92 -11.98
CA GLN A 75 15.13 18.77 -11.08
C GLN A 75 14.00 17.98 -10.42
N ALA A 76 13.63 18.38 -9.22
CA ALA A 76 12.54 17.79 -8.45
C ALA A 76 11.82 18.90 -7.67
N GLN A 77 10.50 18.86 -7.66
CA GLN A 77 9.65 19.75 -6.88
C GLN A 77 8.50 18.93 -6.29
N SER A 78 8.34 18.98 -4.97
CA SER A 78 7.22 18.33 -4.30
C SER A 78 5.89 18.92 -4.79
N ILE A 79 4.98 18.06 -5.23
CA ILE A 79 3.57 18.40 -5.45
C ILE A 79 2.84 18.25 -4.12
N GLU A 80 3.05 17.11 -3.44
CA GLU A 80 2.40 16.79 -2.17
C GLU A 80 3.39 16.01 -1.27
N GLY A 81 3.54 16.47 -0.02
CA GLY A 81 4.58 15.98 0.90
C GLY A 81 4.08 15.14 2.08
N PHE A 82 2.75 15.07 2.30
CA PHE A 82 2.13 14.34 3.42
C PHE A 82 2.85 14.57 4.77
N PRO A 83 2.86 15.83 5.27
CA PRO A 83 3.70 16.21 6.39
C PRO A 83 3.36 15.49 7.70
N HIS A 84 2.11 15.07 7.89
CA HIS A 84 1.63 14.41 9.11
C HIS A 84 1.97 12.92 9.12
N LEU A 85 2.21 12.28 7.96
CA LEU A 85 2.72 10.90 7.94
C LEU A 85 4.01 10.75 8.76
N ARG A 86 4.83 11.80 8.84
CA ARG A 86 6.08 11.78 9.60
C ARG A 86 5.89 12.06 11.10
N THR A 87 4.72 12.53 11.53
CA THR A 87 4.46 12.82 12.95
C THR A 87 4.04 11.57 13.72
N GLU A 88 3.53 10.55 13.03
CA GLU A 88 3.02 9.31 13.63
C GLU A 88 3.71 8.09 13.03
N LEU A 89 4.50 7.37 13.84
CA LEU A 89 5.29 6.20 13.41
C LEU A 89 4.42 5.10 12.80
N TRP A 90 3.21 4.90 13.33
CA TRP A 90 2.25 3.92 12.81
C TRP A 90 1.83 4.25 11.37
N HIS A 91 1.38 5.48 11.12
CA HIS A 91 0.95 5.94 9.79
C HIS A 91 2.10 5.97 8.79
N MET A 92 3.30 6.40 9.22
CA MET A 92 4.51 6.32 8.42
C MET A 92 4.78 4.89 7.95
N THR A 93 4.67 3.93 8.87
CA THR A 93 4.88 2.51 8.59
C THR A 93 3.80 1.95 7.67
N CYS A 94 2.54 2.36 7.86
CA CYS A 94 1.45 2.02 6.95
C CYS A 94 1.75 2.51 5.53
N GLY A 95 2.22 3.74 5.37
CA GLY A 95 2.65 4.27 4.08
C GLY A 95 3.78 3.45 3.44
N PHE A 96 4.78 3.03 4.22
CA PHE A 96 5.85 2.14 3.75
C PHE A 96 5.35 0.75 3.36
N TYR A 97 4.36 0.22 4.09
CA TYR A 97 3.71 -1.03 3.75
C TYR A 97 3.00 -0.96 2.39
N LEU A 98 2.22 0.09 2.16
CA LEU A 98 1.56 0.33 0.87
C LEU A 98 2.59 0.51 -0.27
N ALA A 99 3.68 1.24 -0.02
CA ALA A 99 4.76 1.41 -1.00
C ALA A 99 5.48 0.10 -1.33
N GLU A 100 5.72 -0.76 -0.32
CA GLU A 100 6.32 -2.08 -0.53
C GLU A 100 5.37 -2.98 -1.34
N LEU A 101 4.07 -2.97 -1.06
CA LEU A 101 3.09 -3.72 -1.87
C LEU A 101 3.16 -3.34 -3.35
N ILE A 102 3.17 -2.04 -3.67
CA ILE A 102 3.28 -1.58 -5.06
C ILE A 102 4.63 -1.98 -5.66
N GLU A 103 5.72 -1.83 -4.92
CA GLU A 103 7.06 -2.20 -5.41
C GLU A 103 7.15 -3.69 -5.78
N ARG A 104 6.38 -4.55 -5.10
CA ARG A 104 6.40 -6.00 -5.28
C ARG A 104 5.39 -6.52 -6.30
N PHE A 105 4.17 -5.98 -6.32
CA PHE A 105 3.11 -6.45 -7.20
C PHE A 105 3.12 -5.83 -8.60
N ILE A 106 3.58 -4.59 -8.73
CA ILE A 106 3.57 -3.90 -10.02
C ILE A 106 4.86 -4.19 -10.76
N GLU A 107 4.79 -4.67 -12.00
CA GLU A 107 5.98 -4.86 -12.84
C GLU A 107 6.56 -3.52 -13.34
N ASP A 108 7.84 -3.51 -13.66
CA ASP A 108 8.50 -2.32 -14.24
C ASP A 108 7.84 -1.96 -15.59
N ASP A 109 7.79 -0.67 -15.91
CA ASP A 109 7.25 -0.11 -17.17
C ASP A 109 5.77 -0.44 -17.49
N THR A 110 5.04 -1.06 -16.55
CA THR A 110 3.61 -1.35 -16.70
C THR A 110 2.76 -0.24 -16.08
N VAL A 111 1.87 0.35 -16.88
CA VAL A 111 1.01 1.45 -16.45
C VAL A 111 -0.23 0.92 -15.74
N HIS A 112 -0.36 1.25 -14.45
CA HIS A 112 -1.55 0.99 -13.65
C HIS A 112 -2.07 2.31 -13.06
N LEU A 113 -2.81 3.08 -13.85
CA LEU A 113 -3.33 4.39 -13.44
C LEU A 113 -4.27 4.28 -12.23
N ASP A 114 -5.12 3.26 -12.18
CA ASP A 114 -6.04 3.05 -11.06
C ASP A 114 -5.30 2.72 -9.76
N VAL A 115 -4.22 1.93 -9.83
CA VAL A 115 -3.36 1.64 -8.67
C VAL A 115 -2.59 2.88 -8.24
N TYR A 116 -2.15 3.73 -9.18
CA TYR A 116 -1.51 5.00 -8.87
C TYR A 116 -2.46 5.93 -8.10
N ASN A 117 -3.69 6.09 -8.59
CA ASN A 117 -4.71 6.90 -7.93
C ASN A 117 -5.09 6.32 -6.57
N LEU A 118 -5.26 5.00 -6.47
CA LEU A 118 -5.52 4.29 -5.23
C LEU A 118 -4.42 4.56 -4.18
N PHE A 119 -3.15 4.51 -4.59
CA PHE A 119 -2.03 4.76 -3.69
C PHE A 119 -1.95 6.21 -3.25
N LEU A 120 -2.08 7.15 -4.19
CA LEU A 120 -2.07 8.57 -3.87
C LEU A 120 -3.19 8.92 -2.88
N GLU A 121 -4.39 8.39 -3.08
CA GLU A 121 -5.52 8.62 -2.19
C GLU A 121 -5.33 7.96 -0.82
N ALA A 122 -4.75 6.75 -0.78
CA ALA A 122 -4.43 6.10 0.48
C ALA A 122 -3.40 6.91 1.30
N LEU A 123 -2.39 7.51 0.66
CA LEU A 123 -1.42 8.38 1.35
C LEU A 123 -2.09 9.63 1.93
N ARG A 124 -3.03 10.26 1.20
CA ARG A 124 -3.83 11.38 1.71
C ARG A 124 -4.66 10.98 2.92
N CYS A 125 -5.32 9.82 2.85
CA CYS A 125 -6.13 9.32 3.96
C CYS A 125 -5.29 9.02 5.20
N LEU A 126 -4.10 8.43 5.03
CA LEU A 126 -3.17 8.20 6.13
C LEU A 126 -2.65 9.52 6.72
N ASP A 127 -2.38 10.55 5.90
CA ASP A 127 -1.92 11.85 6.37
C ASP A 127 -3.00 12.57 7.22
N VAL A 128 -4.26 12.54 6.76
CA VAL A 128 -5.40 13.09 7.51
C VAL A 128 -5.60 12.35 8.83
N ASP A 129 -5.57 11.02 8.82
CA ASP A 129 -5.73 10.21 10.04
C ASP A 129 -4.58 10.45 11.03
N ALA A 130 -3.35 10.62 10.54
CA ALA A 130 -2.20 10.98 11.37
C ALA A 130 -2.36 12.37 12.00
N GLN A 131 -2.87 13.35 11.24
CA GLN A 131 -3.14 14.69 11.73
C GLN A 131 -4.20 14.70 12.84
N GLU A 132 -5.33 14.03 12.61
CA GLU A 132 -6.42 13.90 13.58
C GLU A 132 -5.93 13.27 14.89
N LEU A 133 -5.16 12.17 14.79
CA LEU A 133 -4.59 11.50 15.96
C LEU A 133 -3.62 12.40 16.73
N HIS A 134 -2.73 13.08 16.02
CA HIS A 134 -1.76 13.99 16.64
C HIS A 134 -2.46 15.13 17.39
N GLN A 135 -3.52 15.71 16.81
CA GLN A 135 -4.31 16.77 17.45
C GLN A 135 -5.03 16.29 18.70
N ARG A 136 -5.64 15.09 18.68
CA ARG A 136 -6.31 14.50 19.84
C ARG A 136 -5.36 14.26 21.01
N ARG A 137 -4.15 13.76 20.73
CA ARG A 137 -3.09 13.58 21.73
C ARG A 137 -2.65 14.91 22.33
N ALA A 138 -2.50 15.95 21.51
CA ALA A 138 -2.17 17.29 21.99
C ALA A 138 -3.25 17.88 22.91
N GLN A 139 -4.50 17.46 22.74
CA GLN A 139 -5.64 17.86 23.59
C GLN A 139 -5.80 16.98 24.84
N GLY A 140 -4.92 15.99 25.07
CA GLY A 140 -4.98 15.10 26.23
C GLY A 140 -6.04 13.99 26.13
N ASP A 141 -6.60 13.74 24.95
CA ASP A 141 -7.51 12.62 24.69
C ASP A 141 -6.69 11.33 24.48
N TYR A 142 -6.48 10.58 25.55
CA TYR A 142 -5.81 9.28 25.52
C TYR A 142 -6.81 8.16 25.21
N VAL A 143 -7.40 8.16 24.02
CA VAL A 143 -8.05 6.94 23.52
C VAL A 143 -7.01 5.83 23.37
N GLU A 144 -7.38 4.61 23.74
CA GLU A 144 -6.52 3.45 23.58
C GLU A 144 -5.97 3.40 22.14
N ASN A 145 -4.65 3.29 22.01
CA ASN A 145 -3.95 3.34 20.72
C ASN A 145 -4.53 2.37 19.68
N MET A 146 -5.16 1.27 20.12
CA MET A 146 -5.79 0.29 19.24
C MET A 146 -7.02 0.87 18.51
N GLN A 147 -7.97 1.47 19.24
CA GLN A 147 -9.21 2.01 18.67
C GLN A 147 -8.93 3.23 17.77
N ALA A 148 -7.91 4.01 18.12
CA ALA A 148 -7.47 5.16 17.32
C ALA A 148 -6.92 4.77 15.94
N ARG A 149 -6.58 3.48 15.71
CA ARG A 149 -5.97 2.99 14.47
C ARG A 149 -6.94 2.20 13.58
N ASP A 150 -8.19 2.00 14.01
CA ASP A 150 -9.18 1.16 13.33
C ASP A 150 -9.41 1.60 11.88
N ARG A 151 -9.56 2.92 11.66
CA ARG A 151 -9.73 3.51 10.32
C ARG A 151 -8.53 3.23 9.42
N THR A 152 -7.32 3.39 9.93
CA THR A 152 -6.09 3.08 9.20
C THR A 152 -5.98 1.58 8.90
N ARG A 153 -6.31 0.69 9.84
CA ARG A 153 -6.30 -0.77 9.60
C ARG A 153 -7.28 -1.16 8.50
N LEU A 154 -8.46 -0.54 8.49
CA LEU A 154 -9.46 -0.75 7.44
C LEU A 154 -9.00 -0.22 6.09
N LEU A 155 -8.31 0.93 6.05
CA LEU A 155 -7.67 1.46 4.84
C LEU A 155 -6.67 0.47 4.24
N LEU A 156 -5.84 -0.15 5.07
CA LEU A 156 -4.90 -1.17 4.61
C LEU A 156 -5.64 -2.35 3.95
N ARG A 157 -6.69 -2.88 4.59
CA ARG A 157 -7.48 -3.99 4.02
C ARG A 157 -8.16 -3.60 2.71
N TYR A 158 -8.73 -2.40 2.65
CA TYR A 158 -9.33 -1.86 1.43
C TYR A 158 -8.31 -1.76 0.30
N PHE A 159 -7.13 -1.21 0.59
CA PHE A 159 -6.05 -1.08 -0.38
C PHE A 159 -5.59 -2.44 -0.90
N GLU A 160 -5.40 -3.42 -0.02
CA GLU A 160 -4.97 -4.78 -0.40
C GLU A 160 -5.97 -5.48 -1.31
N VAL A 161 -7.25 -5.46 -0.95
CA VAL A 161 -8.33 -6.04 -1.77
C VAL A 161 -8.38 -5.36 -3.14
N SER A 162 -8.31 -4.03 -3.15
CA SER A 162 -8.34 -3.24 -4.39
C SER A 162 -7.12 -3.48 -5.27
N LEU A 163 -5.92 -3.47 -4.69
CA LEU A 163 -4.67 -3.76 -5.39
C LEU A 163 -4.73 -5.13 -6.04
N LEU A 164 -5.08 -6.17 -5.26
CA LEU A 164 -5.18 -7.54 -5.75
C LEU A 164 -6.18 -7.65 -6.91
N ALA A 165 -7.31 -6.93 -6.85
CA ALA A 165 -8.24 -6.86 -7.97
C ALA A 165 -7.59 -6.25 -9.23
N TYR A 166 -6.91 -5.11 -9.10
CA TYR A 166 -6.24 -4.45 -10.23
C TYR A 166 -5.08 -5.25 -10.84
N VAL A 167 -4.41 -6.10 -10.06
CA VAL A 167 -3.31 -6.95 -10.54
C VAL A 167 -3.75 -8.37 -10.92
N GLY A 168 -5.05 -8.67 -10.89
CA GLY A 168 -5.62 -9.95 -11.34
C GLY A 168 -5.58 -11.09 -10.33
N TYR A 169 -5.35 -10.79 -9.05
CA TYR A 169 -5.37 -11.73 -7.92
C TYR A 169 -6.55 -11.49 -6.97
N GLU A 170 -7.67 -11.00 -7.51
CA GLU A 170 -8.87 -10.71 -6.72
C GLU A 170 -9.32 -11.94 -5.91
N PRO A 171 -9.51 -11.83 -4.58
CA PRO A 171 -9.94 -12.98 -3.78
C PRO A 171 -11.34 -13.44 -4.16
N VAL A 172 -11.52 -14.74 -4.35
CA VAL A 172 -12.84 -15.31 -4.64
C VAL A 172 -13.65 -15.42 -3.34
N LEU A 173 -14.63 -14.54 -3.16
CA LEU A 173 -15.40 -14.45 -1.92
C LEU A 173 -16.89 -14.78 -2.07
N ARG A 174 -17.40 -14.93 -3.29
CA ARG A 174 -18.84 -15.17 -3.55
C ARG A 174 -19.18 -16.63 -3.71
N THR A 175 -18.33 -17.34 -4.42
CA THR A 175 -18.40 -18.78 -4.64
C THR A 175 -17.26 -19.46 -3.89
N CYS A 176 -17.41 -20.76 -3.63
CA CYS A 176 -16.34 -21.57 -3.09
C CYS A 176 -15.23 -21.69 -4.13
N ALA A 177 -14.01 -21.31 -3.78
CA ALA A 177 -12.84 -21.37 -4.65
C ALA A 177 -12.48 -22.79 -5.11
N HIS A 178 -13.02 -23.84 -4.46
CA HIS A 178 -12.84 -25.23 -4.86
C HIS A 178 -13.98 -25.78 -5.73
N CYS A 179 -15.23 -25.70 -5.25
CA CYS A 179 -16.37 -26.37 -5.87
C CYS A 179 -17.35 -25.43 -6.62
N ASN A 180 -17.06 -24.12 -6.64
CA ASN A 180 -17.85 -23.07 -7.29
C ASN A 180 -19.30 -22.88 -6.78
N LYS A 181 -19.73 -23.58 -5.72
CA LYS A 181 -21.04 -23.33 -5.09
C LYS A 181 -21.07 -21.93 -4.46
N GLU A 182 -22.24 -21.29 -4.47
CA GLU A 182 -22.43 -20.01 -3.78
C GLU A 182 -22.22 -20.16 -2.27
N LEU A 183 -21.42 -19.26 -1.69
CA LEU A 183 -21.09 -19.27 -0.26
C LEU A 183 -22.19 -18.58 0.55
N ARG A 184 -22.75 -19.33 1.50
CA ARG A 184 -23.77 -18.89 2.43
C ARG A 184 -23.17 -18.04 3.56
N PRO A 185 -23.97 -17.19 4.23
CA PRO A 185 -23.54 -16.40 5.38
C PRO A 185 -23.42 -17.27 6.64
N GLU A 186 -22.52 -18.24 6.60
CA GLU A 186 -22.19 -19.17 7.68
C GLU A 186 -20.68 -19.16 7.92
N GLU A 187 -20.18 -20.00 8.83
CA GLU A 187 -18.74 -20.17 8.99
C GLU A 187 -18.16 -20.87 7.76
N ASN A 188 -17.20 -20.22 7.11
CA ASN A 188 -16.57 -20.70 5.89
C ASN A 188 -15.07 -20.93 6.14
N GLY A 189 -14.37 -21.51 5.17
CA GLY A 189 -12.91 -21.50 5.14
C GLY A 189 -12.36 -20.36 4.30
N PHE A 190 -11.07 -20.10 4.44
CA PHE A 190 -10.28 -19.32 3.48
C PHE A 190 -8.94 -19.99 3.25
N THR A 191 -8.50 -20.06 2.00
CA THR A 191 -7.16 -20.55 1.68
C THR A 191 -6.49 -19.72 0.59
N PRO A 192 -5.27 -19.23 0.82
CA PRO A 192 -4.49 -18.55 -0.20
C PRO A 192 -4.23 -19.42 -1.43
N ALA A 193 -4.06 -20.73 -1.25
CA ALA A 193 -3.69 -21.65 -2.32
C ALA A 193 -4.75 -21.78 -3.42
N LEU A 194 -6.03 -21.56 -3.07
CA LEU A 194 -7.14 -21.51 -4.03
C LEU A 194 -7.61 -20.07 -4.28
N GLY A 195 -6.92 -19.07 -3.73
CA GLY A 195 -7.20 -17.66 -3.95
C GLY A 195 -8.49 -17.15 -3.32
N GLY A 196 -9.03 -17.78 -2.27
CA GLY A 196 -10.27 -17.29 -1.68
C GLY A 196 -10.96 -18.16 -0.65
N ALA A 197 -12.26 -17.91 -0.49
CA ALA A 197 -13.12 -18.55 0.50
C ALA A 197 -13.62 -19.93 0.04
N LEU A 198 -13.85 -20.81 1.00
CA LEU A 198 -14.30 -22.19 0.81
C LEU A 198 -15.59 -22.44 1.59
N CYS A 199 -16.51 -23.22 1.03
CA CYS A 199 -17.71 -23.65 1.76
C CYS A 199 -17.32 -24.65 2.86
N PRO A 200 -18.21 -24.89 3.85
CA PRO A 200 -17.94 -25.83 4.95
C PRO A 200 -17.46 -27.21 4.46
N ASP A 201 -18.12 -27.75 3.42
CA ASP A 201 -17.77 -29.05 2.82
C ASP A 201 -16.33 -29.11 2.26
N CYS A 202 -15.77 -27.97 1.84
CA CYS A 202 -14.45 -27.90 1.22
C CYS A 202 -13.35 -27.43 2.19
N SER A 203 -13.72 -26.88 3.35
CA SER A 203 -12.77 -26.27 4.29
C SER A 203 -12.19 -27.24 5.34
N HIS A 204 -12.62 -28.50 5.36
CA HIS A 204 -12.37 -29.44 6.46
C HIS A 204 -10.90 -29.72 6.82
N LEU A 205 -9.96 -29.57 5.89
CA LEU A 205 -8.60 -30.12 6.09
C LEU A 205 -7.47 -29.09 6.08
N TRP A 206 -7.59 -27.93 5.40
CA TRP A 206 -6.46 -27.00 5.23
C TRP A 206 -6.86 -25.52 5.02
N ALA A 207 -7.99 -25.10 5.61
CA ALA A 207 -8.44 -23.71 5.53
C ALA A 207 -8.37 -23.04 6.90
N GLN A 208 -7.99 -21.76 6.93
CA GLN A 208 -8.27 -20.94 8.11
C GLN A 208 -9.78 -20.72 8.20
N SER A 209 -10.33 -20.69 9.42
CA SER A 209 -11.73 -20.31 9.59
C SER A 209 -11.92 -18.86 9.16
N LEU A 210 -13.01 -18.63 8.44
CA LEU A 210 -13.49 -17.32 8.03
C LEU A 210 -14.93 -17.18 8.48
N SER A 211 -15.13 -16.35 9.50
CA SER A 211 -16.42 -16.06 10.07
C SER A 211 -17.35 -15.42 9.05
N MET A 212 -18.66 -15.59 9.28
CA MET A 212 -19.69 -14.92 8.48
C MET A 212 -19.44 -13.41 8.37
N ASN A 213 -19.02 -12.76 9.45
CA ASN A 213 -18.78 -11.32 9.46
C ASN A 213 -17.53 -10.94 8.67
N ALA A 214 -16.44 -11.71 8.78
CA ALA A 214 -15.23 -11.48 7.99
C ALA A 214 -15.52 -11.62 6.49
N LEU A 215 -16.26 -12.67 6.10
CA LEU A 215 -16.69 -12.85 4.70
C LEU A 215 -17.56 -11.69 4.20
N LYS A 216 -18.50 -11.20 5.01
CA LYS A 216 -19.34 -10.04 4.67
C LYS A 216 -18.50 -8.78 4.48
N VAL A 217 -17.56 -8.50 5.39
CA VAL A 217 -16.68 -7.32 5.31
C VAL A 217 -15.81 -7.38 4.07
N LEU A 218 -15.14 -8.50 3.80
CA LEU A 218 -14.28 -8.63 2.62
C LEU A 218 -15.08 -8.47 1.30
N ARG A 219 -16.30 -9.03 1.23
CA ARG A 219 -17.21 -8.83 0.09
C ARG A 219 -17.67 -7.39 -0.09
N LEU A 220 -17.77 -6.65 1.01
CA LEU A 220 -18.14 -5.24 1.03
C LEU A 220 -16.98 -4.39 0.53
N LEU A 221 -15.76 -4.64 1.04
CA LEU A 221 -14.54 -3.97 0.58
C LEU A 221 -14.29 -4.14 -0.93
N GLN A 222 -14.66 -5.29 -1.53
CA GLN A 222 -14.57 -5.51 -2.99
C GLN A 222 -15.51 -4.64 -3.83
N ARG A 223 -16.55 -4.05 -3.24
CA ARG A 223 -17.66 -3.42 -3.98
C ARG A 223 -17.95 -2.00 -3.58
N THR A 224 -17.32 -1.52 -2.52
CA THR A 224 -17.63 -0.24 -1.92
C THR A 224 -16.49 0.72 -2.17
N ASP A 225 -16.81 1.90 -2.70
CA ASP A 225 -15.82 2.98 -2.83
C ASP A 225 -15.33 3.41 -1.45
N TRP A 226 -14.03 3.74 -1.36
CA TRP A 226 -13.39 4.18 -0.12
C TRP A 226 -14.19 5.24 0.64
N ALA A 227 -14.86 6.17 -0.04
CA ALA A 227 -15.66 7.24 0.59
C ALA A 227 -16.71 6.73 1.60
N HIS A 228 -17.20 5.50 1.45
CA HIS A 228 -18.22 4.90 2.33
C HIS A 228 -17.64 3.94 3.37
N VAL A 229 -16.39 3.48 3.19
CA VAL A 229 -15.75 2.45 4.03
C VAL A 229 -15.45 2.92 5.46
N PRO A 230 -14.96 4.16 5.71
CA PRO A 230 -14.70 4.66 7.06
C PRO A 230 -15.89 4.67 8.02
N LEU A 231 -17.12 4.47 7.54
CA LEU A 231 -18.31 4.37 8.39
C LEU A 231 -18.43 3.01 9.11
N PHE A 232 -17.66 2.01 8.70
CA PHE A 232 -17.71 0.68 9.27
C PHE A 232 -16.96 0.61 10.58
N HIS A 233 -17.64 0.12 11.62
CA HIS A 233 -17.06 -0.15 12.92
C HIS A 233 -16.87 -1.65 13.05
N LEU A 234 -15.61 -2.09 13.11
CA LEU A 234 -15.24 -3.50 13.22
C LEU A 234 -14.61 -3.72 14.59
N ASP A 235 -15.07 -4.73 15.32
CA ASP A 235 -14.40 -5.13 16.55
C ASP A 235 -12.97 -5.65 16.27
N ALA A 236 -12.13 -5.62 17.29
CA ALA A 236 -10.71 -5.97 17.15
C ALA A 236 -10.49 -7.41 16.66
N ARG A 237 -11.37 -8.35 17.02
CA ARG A 237 -11.28 -9.76 16.58
C ARG A 237 -11.53 -9.86 15.09
N LEU A 238 -12.59 -9.20 14.60
CA LEU A 238 -12.95 -9.17 13.20
C LEU A 238 -11.86 -8.50 12.35
N GLN A 239 -11.27 -7.40 12.82
CA GLN A 239 -10.15 -6.76 12.14
C GLN A 239 -8.93 -7.68 12.02
N THR A 240 -8.56 -8.38 13.08
CA THR A 240 -7.43 -9.32 13.06
C THR A 240 -7.71 -10.53 12.16
N GLU A 241 -8.96 -11.00 12.13
CA GLU A 241 -9.36 -12.10 11.25
C GLU A 241 -9.22 -11.76 9.76
N ILE A 242 -9.79 -10.63 9.31
CA ILE A 242 -9.66 -10.19 7.91
C ILE A 242 -8.21 -9.87 7.55
N GLU A 243 -7.44 -9.36 8.53
CA GLU A 243 -6.04 -9.04 8.37
C GLU A 243 -5.19 -10.28 8.13
N ASN A 244 -5.39 -11.34 8.92
CA ASN A 244 -4.71 -12.62 8.74
C ASN A 244 -5.06 -13.27 7.41
N ALA A 245 -6.33 -13.23 7.01
CA ALA A 245 -6.78 -13.78 5.74
C ALA A 245 -6.08 -13.10 4.55
N MET A 246 -6.10 -11.76 4.53
CA MET A 246 -5.47 -10.98 3.46
C MET A 246 -3.95 -11.07 3.49
N HIS A 247 -3.32 -11.03 4.68
CA HIS A 247 -1.88 -11.20 4.80
C HIS A 247 -1.40 -12.55 4.26
N GLY A 248 -2.12 -13.64 4.59
CA GLY A 248 -1.85 -14.96 4.04
C GLY A 248 -1.95 -15.00 2.51
N LEU A 249 -2.94 -14.32 1.93
CA LEU A 249 -3.10 -14.22 0.48
C LEU A 249 -1.95 -13.44 -0.18
N LEU A 250 -1.59 -12.29 0.38
CA LEU A 250 -0.48 -11.46 -0.12
C LEU A 250 0.84 -12.23 -0.06
N ARG A 251 1.13 -12.88 1.08
CA ARG A 251 2.33 -13.70 1.25
C ARG A 251 2.39 -14.86 0.26
N PHE A 252 1.26 -15.50 -0.03
CA PHE A 252 1.18 -16.57 -1.01
C PHE A 252 1.57 -16.08 -2.41
N HIS A 253 0.99 -14.97 -2.88
CA HIS A 253 1.31 -14.43 -4.21
C HIS A 253 2.70 -13.81 -4.31
N LEU A 254 3.25 -13.27 -3.21
CA LEU A 254 4.59 -12.68 -3.19
C LEU A 254 5.71 -13.71 -2.96
N GLU A 255 5.35 -14.93 -2.55
CA GLU A 255 6.25 -16.01 -2.13
C GLU A 255 7.27 -15.60 -1.04
N ARG A 256 6.97 -14.53 -0.30
CA ARG A 256 7.83 -13.97 0.75
C ARG A 256 7.04 -13.06 1.68
N ASP A 257 7.59 -12.83 2.86
CA ASP A 257 7.08 -11.82 3.77
C ASP A 257 7.54 -10.40 3.37
N LEU A 258 6.68 -9.43 3.70
CA LEU A 258 6.95 -8.01 3.54
C LEU A 258 7.72 -7.49 4.75
N LYS A 259 8.79 -6.72 4.54
CA LYS A 259 9.62 -6.21 5.64
C LYS A 259 8.83 -5.22 6.51
N SER A 260 8.06 -4.37 5.84
CA SER A 260 7.15 -3.41 6.45
C SER A 260 6.07 -4.08 7.31
N TRP A 261 5.61 -5.28 6.92
CA TRP A 261 4.63 -6.05 7.69
C TRP A 261 5.17 -6.44 9.07
N SER A 262 6.36 -7.04 9.12
CA SER A 262 6.98 -7.42 10.39
C SER A 262 7.18 -6.22 11.32
N PHE A 263 7.42 -5.03 10.76
CA PHE A 263 7.50 -3.81 11.55
C PHE A 263 6.12 -3.31 12.02
N LEU A 264 5.07 -3.41 11.20
CA LEU A 264 3.69 -3.13 11.64
C LEU A 264 3.29 -4.01 12.82
N GLU A 265 3.62 -5.30 12.78
CA GLU A 265 3.32 -6.23 13.89
C GLU A 265 4.02 -5.83 15.19
N MET A 266 5.25 -5.31 15.10
CA MET A 266 6.02 -4.85 16.25
C MET A 266 5.44 -3.59 16.92
N LEU A 267 4.69 -2.77 16.16
CA LEU A 267 4.12 -1.51 16.64
C LEU A 267 2.73 -1.66 17.28
N ARG A 268 2.19 -2.89 17.30
CA ARG A 268 0.87 -3.19 17.86
C ARG A 268 0.88 -3.30 19.38
#